data_AF-A0AAQ4CP19-F1
#
_entry.id   AF-A0AAQ4CP19-F1
#
_cell.length_a   1.000
_cell.length_b   1.000
_cell.length_c   1.000
_cell.angle_alpha   90.00
_cell.angle_beta   90.00
_cell.angle_gamma   90.00
#
_symmetry.space_group_name_H-M   'P 1'
#
loop_
_entity.id
_entity.type
_entity.pdbx_description
1 polymer ?
#
loop_
_entity_poly.entity_id
_entity_poly.type
_entity_poly.pdbx_seq_one_letter_code
_entity_poly.pdbx_strand_id
1 'polypeptide(L)' 'MIIVEEILLIIGFLMLPYGIYEIIRSEADKVVKITLISISLVLFLIETIIVLIQ' A
#
# COMPACT_ATOMS: atom_id res chain seq x y z
N MET A 1 22.54 -1.57 2.45
CA MET A 1 22.33 -2.77 1.61
C MET A 1 20.85 -2.89 1.20
N ILE A 2 20.13 -1.77 1.04
CA ILE A 2 18.65 -1.76 1.05
C ILE A 2 18.08 -0.86 -0.07
N ILE A 3 18.90 -0.52 -1.07
CA ILE A 3 18.47 0.36 -2.18
C ILE A 3 17.19 -0.17 -2.84
N VAL A 4 17.04 -1.50 -2.92
CA VAL A 4 15.82 -2.12 -3.45
C VAL A 4 14.62 -1.86 -2.54
N GLU A 5 14.72 -2.01 -1.22
CA GLU A 5 13.57 -1.85 -0.31
C GLU A 5 13.22 -0.36 -0.15
N GLU A 6 14.18 0.56 -0.23
CA GLU A 6 13.92 2.00 -0.34
C GLU A 6 13.18 2.38 -1.63
N ILE A 7 13.59 1.80 -2.77
CA ILE A 7 12.90 2.01 -4.05
C ILE A 7 11.48 1.45 -3.99
N LEU A 8 11.30 0.26 -3.41
CA LEU A 8 9.99 -0.35 -3.24
C LEU A 8 9.10 0.50 -2.33
N LEU A 9 9.63 1.04 -1.23
CA LEU A 9 8.91 1.95 -0.35
C LEU A 9 8.46 3.22 -1.08
N ILE A 10 9.33 3.81 -1.91
CA ILE A 10 8.99 4.98 -2.73
C ILE A 10 7.89 4.62 -3.74
N ILE A 11 8.01 3.48 -4.43
CA ILE A 11 6.99 3.01 -5.38
C ILE A 11 5.66 2.78 -4.65
N GLY A 12 5.69 2.12 -3.49
CA GLY A 12 4.54 1.88 -2.63
C GLY A 12 3.87 3.19 -2.23
N PHE A 13 4.65 4.19 -1.79
CA PHE A 13 4.13 5.50 -1.42
C PHE A 13 3.45 6.22 -2.60
N LEU A 14 4.03 6.14 -3.80
CA LEU A 14 3.46 6.75 -5.01
C LEU A 14 2.22 6.01 -5.53
N MET A 15 2.21 4.67 -5.40
CA MET A 15 1.13 3.82 -5.93
C MET A 15 -0.03 3.64 -4.96
N LEU A 16 0.16 3.81 -3.64
CA LEU A 16 -0.89 3.66 -2.64
C LEU A 16 -2.10 4.58 -2.91
N PRO A 17 -1.94 5.89 -3.20
CA PRO A 17 -3.07 6.75 -3.56
C PRO A 17 -3.79 6.29 -4.82
N TYR A 18 -3.03 5.83 -5.83
CA TYR A 18 -3.59 5.30 -7.07
C TYR A 18 -4.41 4.03 -6.83
N GLY A 19 -3.86 3.07 -6.08
CA GLY A 19 -4.57 1.83 -5.72
C GLY A 19 -5.83 2.09 -4.91
N ILE A 20 -5.79 3.03 -3.96
CA ILE A 20 -6.99 3.45 -3.21
C ILE A 20 -8.04 4.07 -4.15
N TYR A 21 -7.62 4.94 -5.07
CA TYR A 21 -8.53 5.54 -6.05
C TYR A 21 -9.21 4.47 -6.92
N GLU A 22 -8.47 3.48 -7.43
CA GLU A 22 -9.03 2.38 -8.21
C GLU A 22 -10.02 1.54 -7.40
N ILE A 23 -9.70 1.21 -6.15
CA ILE A 23 -10.61 0.47 -5.26
C ILE A 23 -11.90 1.25 -5.04
N ILE A 24 -11.81 2.57 -4.79
CA ILE A 24 -12.99 3.42 -4.59
C ILE A 24 -13.86 3.45 -5.85
N ARG A 25 -13.24 3.59 -7.03
CA ARG A 25 -13.92 3.65 -8.33
C ARG A 25 -14.48 2.31 -8.79
N SER A 26 -13.95 1.19 -8.31
CA SER A 26 -14.43 -0.14 -8.69
C SER A 26 -15.93 -0.36 -8.38
N GLU A 27 -16.56 -1.32 -9.03
CA GLU A 27 -17.95 -1.71 -8.74
C GLU A 27 -18.08 -2.72 -7.59
N ALA A 28 -16.98 -2.97 -6.85
CA ALA A 28 -16.98 -3.92 -5.75
C ALA A 28 -17.87 -3.48 -4.59
N ASP A 29 -18.35 -4.46 -3.81
CA ASP A 29 -19.12 -4.20 -2.60
C ASP A 29 -18.33 -3.37 -1.58
N LYS A 30 -19.06 -2.58 -0.79
CA LYS A 30 -18.47 -1.69 0.23
C LYS A 30 -17.56 -2.45 1.21
N VAL A 31 -17.97 -3.65 1.62
CA VAL A 31 -17.18 -4.50 2.52
C VAL A 31 -15.86 -4.90 1.87
N VAL A 32 -15.88 -5.30 0.59
CA VAL A 32 -14.68 -5.67 -0.17
C VAL A 32 -13.76 -4.47 -0.32
N LYS A 33 -14.30 -3.30 -0.66
CA LYS A 33 -13.51 -2.05 -0.77
C LYS A 33 -12.78 -1.71 0.51
N ILE A 34 -13.49 -1.75 1.65
CA ILE A 34 -12.89 -1.49 2.97
C ILE A 34 -11.77 -2.48 3.26
N THR A 35 -12.04 -3.78 3.05
CA THR A 35 -11.04 -4.84 3.24
C THR A 35 -9.79 -4.61 2.39
N LEU A 36 -9.94 -4.29 1.11
CA LEU A 36 -8.82 -4.05 0.22
C LEU A 36 -8.00 -2.83 0.64
N ILE A 37 -8.65 -1.70 0.95
CA ILE A 37 -7.96 -0.49 1.44
C ILE A 37 -7.20 -0.80 2.74
N SER A 38 -7.82 -1.52 3.67
CA SER A 38 -7.18 -1.92 4.92
C SER A 38 -5.96 -2.80 4.68
N ILE A 39 -6.06 -3.82 3.81
CA ILE A 39 -4.92 -4.68 3.45
C ILE A 39 -3.79 -3.84 2.84
N SER A 40 -4.10 -2.97 1.88
CA SER A 40 -3.10 -2.11 1.23
C SER A 40 -2.38 -1.20 2.23
N LEU A 41 -3.12 -0.58 3.16
CA LEU A 41 -2.52 0.25 4.22
C LEU A 41 -1.63 -0.57 5.15
N VAL A 42 -2.09 -1.74 5.60
CA VAL A 42 -1.32 -2.60 6.51
C VAL A 42 -0.03 -3.07 5.85
N LEU A 43 -0.09 -3.50 4.58
CA LEU A 43 1.10 -3.93 3.85
C LEU A 43 2.11 -2.79 3.70
N PHE A 44 1.65 -1.59 3.33
CA PHE A 44 2.53 -0.43 3.21
C PHE A 44 3.17 -0.03 4.56
N LEU A 45 2.42 -0.12 5.66
CA LEU A 45 2.95 0.14 6.99
C LEU A 45 4.00 -0.90 7.40
N ILE A 46 3.76 -2.18 7.13
CA ILE A 46 4.72 -3.26 7.40
C ILE A 46 6.01 -3.02 6.62
N GLU A 47 5.91 -2.72 5.32
CA GLU A 47 7.07 -2.36 4.49
C GLU A 47 7.83 -1.16 5.05
N THR A 48 7.12 -0.09 5.41
CA THR A 48 7.72 1.11 6.02
C THR A 48 8.48 0.77 7.31
N ILE A 49 7.89 -0.04 8.19
CA ILE A 49 8.51 -0.45 9.45
C ILE A 49 9.76 -1.30 9.19
N ILE A 50 9.69 -2.25 8.26
CA ILE A 50 10.83 -3.10 7.89
C ILE A 50 12.00 -2.21 7.42
N VAL A 51 11.73 -1.31 6.47
CA VAL A 51 12.75 -0.41 5.92
C VAL A 51 13.34 0.53 6.98
N LEU A 52 12.56 0.97 7.97
CA LEU A 52 13.02 1.87 9.03
C LEU A 52 13.82 1.19 10.15
N ILE A 53 13.64 -0.12 10.35
CA ILE A 53 14.30 -0.87 11.44
C ILE A 53 15.61 -1.53 10.97
N GLN A 54 15.74 -1.79 9.67
CA GLN A 54 16.96 -2.36 9.08
C GLN A 54 18.10 -1.33 8.98
#